data_AF-A0A1Q6QCD3-F1
#
_entry.id   AF-A0A1Q6QCD3-F1
#
_cell.length_a   1.000
_cell.length_b   1.000
_cell.length_c   1.000
_cell.angle_alpha   90.00
_cell.angle_beta   90.00
_cell.angle_gamma   90.00
#
_symmetry.space_group_name_H-M   'P 1'
#
loop_
_entity.id
_entity.type
_entity.pdbx_description
1 polymer ?
#
loop_
_entity_poly.entity_id
_entity_poly.type
_entity_poly.pdbx_seq_one_letter_code
_entity_poly.pdbx_strand_id
1 'polypeptide(L)'
;MRKHKKAMIALLIVALFGMILACISSHPFVSRRCEVPEEYVAEIRAQSVGVYSKKVPLLPIYISIEQFSAGRAYYTVHYFPFGTLGMSYGLTDGFCQENPLTGLQ
;
A
#
# COMPACT_ATOMS: atom_id res chain seq x y z
N MET A 1 -39.48 5.79 -11.34
CA MET A 1 -38.24 6.05 -12.13
C MET A 1 -37.14 6.84 -11.40
N ARG A 2 -37.43 7.91 -10.61
CA ARG A 2 -36.37 8.71 -9.92
C ARG A 2 -35.55 7.92 -8.87
N LYS A 3 -36.18 7.05 -8.07
CA LYS A 3 -35.48 6.19 -7.09
C LYS A 3 -34.54 5.18 -7.77
N HIS A 4 -34.99 4.51 -8.83
CA HIS A 4 -34.16 3.58 -9.61
C HIS A 4 -32.96 4.27 -10.27
N LYS A 5 -33.12 5.50 -10.78
CA LYS A 5 -31.99 6.29 -11.32
C LYS A 5 -30.95 6.62 -10.24
N LYS A 6 -31.37 7.03 -9.03
CA LYS A 6 -30.44 7.28 -7.91
C LYS A 6 -29.72 6.01 -7.46
N ALA A 7 -30.43 4.89 -7.39
CA ALA A 7 -29.83 3.60 -7.05
C ALA A 7 -28.80 3.15 -8.11
N MET A 8 -29.10 3.35 -9.39
CA MET A 8 -28.18 3.02 -10.48
C MET A 8 -26.92 3.89 -10.45
N ILE A 9 -27.05 5.19 -10.15
CA ILE A 9 -25.89 6.08 -9.97
C ILE A 9 -25.04 5.63 -8.77
N ALA A 10 -25.67 5.30 -7.64
CA ALA A 10 -24.94 4.80 -6.46
C ALA A 10 -24.18 3.50 -6.77
N LEU A 11 -24.81 2.57 -7.48
CA LEU A 11 -24.19 1.33 -7.95
C LEU A 11 -22.99 1.59 -8.86
N LEU A 12 -23.11 2.53 -9.81
CA LEU A 12 -22.02 2.94 -10.69
C LEU A 12 -20.84 3.52 -9.90
N ILE A 13 -21.11 4.35 -8.90
CA ILE A 13 -20.07 4.94 -8.04
C ILE A 13 -19.35 3.85 -7.24
N VAL A 14 -20.10 2.93 -6.62
CA VAL A 14 -19.51 1.82 -5.84
C VAL A 14 -18.67 0.90 -6.72
N ALA A 15 -19.16 0.56 -7.91
CA ALA A 15 -18.43 -0.27 -8.86
C ALA A 15 -17.14 0.42 -9.33
N LEU A 16 -17.21 1.71 -9.67
CA LEU A 16 -16.04 2.48 -10.09
C LEU A 16 -14.99 2.58 -8.96
N PHE A 17 -15.44 2.85 -7.74
CA PHE A 17 -14.57 2.93 -6.57
C PHE A 17 -13.88 1.58 -6.28
N GLY A 18 -14.62 0.48 -6.36
CA GLY A 18 -14.07 -0.88 -6.23
C GLY A 18 -13.00 -1.19 -7.28
N MET A 19 -13.24 -0.83 -8.55
CA MET A 19 -12.25 -1.01 -9.61
C MET A 19 -10.99 -0.16 -9.39
N ILE A 20 -11.15 1.11 -9.02
CA ILE A 20 -10.02 2.00 -8.74
C ILE A 20 -9.16 1.44 -7.59
N LEU A 21 -9.80 1.00 -6.50
CA LEU A 21 -9.08 0.41 -5.36
C LEU A 21 -8.36 -0.88 -5.75
N ALA A 22 -8.98 -1.77 -6.52
CA ALA A 22 -8.33 -2.99 -7.01
C ALA A 22 -7.09 -2.67 -7.86
N CYS A 23 -7.20 -1.70 -8.78
CA CYS A 23 -6.10 -1.25 -9.61
C CYS A 23 -4.93 -0.68 -8.78
N ILE A 24 -5.22 0.22 -7.84
CA ILE A 24 -4.19 0.84 -6.99
C ILE A 24 -3.56 -0.20 -6.06
N SER A 25 -4.35 -1.14 -5.51
CA SER A 25 -3.84 -2.19 -4.64
C SER A 25 -2.90 -3.18 -5.33
N SER A 26 -3.08 -3.38 -6.64
CA SER A 26 -2.22 -4.26 -7.44
C SER A 26 -0.89 -3.59 -7.78
N HIS A 27 -0.86 -2.25 -7.85
CA HIS A 27 0.30 -1.45 -8.19
C HIS A 27 0.36 -0.20 -7.30
N PRO A 28 0.67 -0.34 -6.00
CA PRO A 28 0.65 0.78 -5.07
C PRO A 28 1.60 1.87 -5.51
N PHE A 29 1.21 3.13 -5.35
CA PHE A 29 2.09 4.24 -5.73
C PHE A 29 3.32 4.26 -4.80
N VAL A 30 4.52 4.45 -5.35
CA VAL A 30 5.75 4.56 -4.56
C VAL A 30 6.30 5.97 -4.68
N SER A 31 6.40 6.65 -3.54
CA SER A 31 7.07 7.94 -3.42
C SER A 31 8.45 7.76 -2.79
N ARG A 32 9.42 8.52 -3.30
CA ARG A 32 10.82 8.46 -2.88
C ARG A 32 11.22 9.81 -2.32
N ARG A 33 11.51 9.88 -1.02
CA ARG A 33 12.05 11.11 -0.38
C ARG A 33 13.57 11.17 -0.43
N CYS A 34 14.21 10.10 -0.86
CA CYS A 34 15.65 9.96 -1.04
C CYS A 34 15.96 9.14 -2.29
N GLU A 35 17.21 9.18 -2.75
CA GLU A 35 17.70 8.30 -3.81
C GLU A 35 17.82 6.87 -3.28
N VAL A 36 17.17 5.93 -3.97
CA VAL A 36 17.14 4.51 -3.63
C VAL A 36 17.30 3.72 -4.92
N PRO A 37 18.13 2.65 -4.94
CA PRO A 37 18.27 1.82 -6.13
C PRO A 37 16.93 1.21 -6.58
N GLU A 38 16.73 1.10 -7.90
CA GLU A 38 15.48 0.61 -8.48
C GLU A 38 15.14 -0.83 -8.06
N GLU A 39 16.15 -1.67 -7.83
CA GLU A 39 15.97 -3.05 -7.34
C GLU A 39 15.26 -3.07 -5.98
N TYR A 40 15.59 -2.14 -5.06
CA TYR A 40 14.92 -2.03 -3.77
C TYR A 40 13.47 -1.58 -3.97
N VAL A 41 13.22 -0.64 -4.89
CA VAL A 41 11.87 -0.14 -5.16
C VAL A 41 10.97 -1.24 -5.74
N ALA A 42 11.51 -2.08 -6.62
CA ALA A 42 10.79 -3.20 -7.22
C ALA A 42 10.41 -4.24 -6.15
N GLU A 43 11.36 -4.63 -5.29
CA GLU A 43 11.15 -5.59 -4.21
C GLU A 43 10.17 -5.07 -3.16
N ILE A 44 10.32 -3.82 -2.71
CA ILE A 44 9.39 -3.16 -1.78
C ILE A 44 7.98 -3.15 -2.36
N ARG A 45 7.82 -2.79 -3.64
CA ARG A 45 6.52 -2.79 -4.32
C ARG A 45 5.94 -4.21 -4.37
N ALA A 46 6.70 -5.19 -4.83
CA ALA A 46 6.23 -6.57 -4.97
C ALA A 46 5.79 -7.15 -3.61
N GLN A 47 6.59 -6.93 -2.56
CA GLN A 47 6.29 -7.40 -1.22
C GLN A 47 5.08 -6.70 -0.62
N SER A 48 4.93 -5.38 -0.81
CA SER A 48 3.84 -4.58 -0.24
C SER A 48 2.44 -5.11 -0.57
N VAL A 49 2.26 -5.71 -1.75
CA VAL A 49 1.01 -6.33 -2.22
C VAL A 49 0.63 -7.55 -1.37
N GLY A 50 1.61 -8.25 -0.78
CA GLY A 50 1.42 -9.51 -0.04
C GLY A 50 1.53 -9.43 1.49
N VAL A 51 2.08 -8.34 2.06
CA VAL A 51 2.48 -8.25 3.49
C VAL A 51 1.36 -8.58 4.47
N TYR A 52 0.14 -8.15 4.16
CA TYR A 52 -1.00 -8.27 5.07
C TYR A 52 -2.18 -9.05 4.51
N SER A 53 -1.99 -9.88 3.47
CA SER A 53 -3.11 -10.64 2.86
C SER A 53 -3.71 -11.73 3.76
N LYS A 54 -3.08 -12.09 4.90
CA LYS A 54 -3.49 -13.23 5.74
C LYS A 54 -4.25 -12.90 7.02
N LYS A 55 -4.21 -11.66 7.53
CA LYS A 55 -4.81 -11.31 8.84
C LYS A 55 -5.83 -10.19 8.78
N VAL A 56 -5.65 -9.22 7.88
CA VAL A 56 -6.58 -8.09 7.73
C VAL A 56 -6.62 -7.75 6.24
N PRO A 57 -7.79 -7.73 5.58
CA PRO A 57 -7.91 -7.46 4.14
C PRO A 57 -7.70 -5.97 3.83
N LEU A 58 -6.53 -5.45 4.20
CA LEU A 58 -6.11 -4.09 3.94
C LEU A 58 -5.48 -3.99 2.55
N LEU A 59 -5.86 -2.96 1.81
CA LEU A 59 -5.35 -2.72 0.47
C LEU A 59 -4.16 -1.75 0.54
N PRO A 60 -2.93 -2.16 0.19
CA PRO A 60 -1.81 -1.24 0.15
C PRO A 60 -2.03 -0.26 -1.01
N ILE A 61 -2.13 1.03 -0.74
CA ILE A 61 -2.42 2.03 -1.77
C ILE A 61 -1.23 2.92 -2.10
N TYR A 62 -0.33 3.12 -1.12
CA TYR A 62 0.76 4.06 -1.23
C TYR A 62 1.92 3.63 -0.34
N ILE A 63 3.14 3.86 -0.81
CA ILE A 63 4.38 3.54 -0.13
C ILE A 63 5.25 4.79 -0.12
N SER A 64 5.71 5.19 1.05
CA SER A 64 6.66 6.29 1.22
C SER A 64 8.01 5.72 1.62
N ILE A 65 9.02 5.82 0.77
CA ILE A 65 10.39 5.51 1.14
C ILE A 65 11.00 6.77 1.77
N GLU A 66 11.31 6.68 3.05
CA GLU A 66 11.66 7.83 3.89
C GLU A 66 13.17 8.01 4.03
N GLN A 67 13.91 6.90 4.15
CA GLN A 67 15.35 6.92 4.35
C GLN A 67 16.02 5.74 3.65
N PHE A 68 17.22 5.97 3.14
CA PHE A 68 18.13 4.92 2.70
C PHE A 68 19.49 5.11 3.38
N SER A 69 19.93 4.09 4.12
CA SER A 69 21.17 4.16 4.88
C SER A 69 21.77 2.78 5.04
N ALA A 70 23.10 2.67 4.90
CA ALA A 70 23.85 1.43 5.08
C ALA A 70 23.29 0.23 4.29
N GLY A 71 22.82 0.46 3.05
CA GLY A 71 22.24 -0.60 2.22
C GLY A 71 20.85 -1.06 2.66
N ARG A 72 20.11 -0.22 3.40
CA ARG A 72 18.75 -0.50 3.86
C ARG A 72 17.81 0.65 3.55
N ALA A 73 16.66 0.32 2.98
CA ALA A 73 15.57 1.25 2.73
C ALA A 73 14.53 1.15 3.86
N TYR A 74 14.18 2.27 4.46
CA TYR A 74 13.13 2.39 5.47
C TYR A 74 11.92 3.06 4.82
N TYR A 75 10.75 2.43 4.96
CA TYR A 75 9.55 2.84 4.25
C TYR A 75 8.28 2.58 5.05
N THR A 76 7.27 3.38 4.76
CA THR A 76 5.93 3.24 5.34
C THR A 76 4.96 2.78 4.26
N VAL A 77 4.22 1.69 4.52
CA VAL A 77 3.10 1.25 3.69
C VAL A 77 1.81 1.84 4.25
N HIS A 78 1.02 2.47 3.38
CA HIS A 78 -0.27 3.07 3.71
C HIS A 78 -1.40 2.23 3.13
N TYR A 79 -2.35 1.89 3.99
CA TYR A 79 -3.45 1.00 3.67
C TYR A 79 -4.79 1.73 3.61
N PHE A 80 -5.65 1.28 2.70
CA PHE A 80 -7.07 1.64 2.67
C PHE A 80 -7.90 0.60 3.44
N PRO A 81 -8.94 1.02 4.21
CA PRO A 81 -9.36 2.41 4.44
C PRO A 81 -8.51 3.16 5.46
N PHE A 82 -7.84 2.44 6.36
CA PHE A 82 -6.99 3.02 7.39
C PHE A 82 -5.79 2.12 7.65
N GLY A 83 -4.71 2.76 8.07
CA GLY A 83 -3.58 2.12 8.72
C GLY A 83 -2.25 2.30 8.01
N THR A 84 -1.19 2.28 8.81
CA THR A 84 0.18 2.42 8.32
C THR A 84 1.08 1.38 8.97
N LEU A 85 2.05 0.90 8.21
CA LEU A 85 3.02 -0.08 8.66
C LEU A 85 4.42 0.41 8.32
N GLY A 86 5.26 0.55 9.34
CA GLY A 86 6.68 0.85 9.16
C GLY A 86 7.46 -0.42 8.87
N MET A 87 8.21 -0.42 7.78
CA MET A 87 8.98 -1.55 7.27
C MET A 87 10.40 -1.10 6.90
N SER A 88 11.31 -2.06 6.83
CA SER A 88 12.61 -1.89 6.20
C SER A 88 12.94 -3.05 5.26
N TYR A 89 13.78 -2.78 4.27
CA TYR A 89 14.27 -3.78 3.32
C TYR A 89 15.78 -3.63 3.10
N GLY A 90 16.51 -4.73 3.27
CA GLY A 90 17.92 -4.88 2.91
C GLY A 90 18.15 -6.11 2.03
N LEU A 91 19.12 -6.04 1.12
CA LEU A 91 19.41 -7.17 0.22
C LEU A 91 19.86 -8.43 0.96
N THR A 92 20.53 -8.27 2.11
CA THR A 92 21.12 -9.38 2.87
C THR A 92 20.15 -10.02 3.86
N ASP A 93 19.32 -9.21 4.52
CA ASP A 93 18.44 -9.66 5.60
C ASP A 93 16.95 -9.59 5.26
N GLY A 94 16.60 -9.12 4.07
CA GLY A 94 15.24 -9.13 3.56
C GLY A 94 14.38 -8.05 4.22
N PHE A 95 13.11 -8.40 4.49
CA PHE A 95 12.11 -7.47 5.00
C PHE A 95 11.94 -7.58 6.51
N CYS A 96 11.96 -6.43 7.19
CA CYS A 96 11.73 -6.33 8.62
C CYS A 96 10.58 -5.35 8.91
N GLN A 97 9.79 -5.65 9.94
CA GLN A 97 8.79 -4.72 10.45
C GLN A 97 9.43 -3.84 11.52
N GLU A 98 9.44 -2.54 11.28
CA GLU A 98 10.02 -1.55 12.21
C GLU A 98 8.98 -1.05 13.21
N ASN A 99 7.73 -0.89 12.77
CA ASN A 99 6.62 -0.42 13.59
C ASN A 99 5.38 -1.30 13.41
N PRO A 100 4.57 -1.51 14.46
CA PRO A 100 3.30 -2.23 14.34
C PRO A 100 2.33 -1.49 13.42
N LEU A 101 1.40 -2.25 12.83
CA LEU A 101 0.27 -1.68 12.11
C LEU A 101 -0.56 -0.79 13.03
N THR A 102 -0.67 0.48 12.70
CA THR A 102 -1.49 1.47 13.42
C THR A 102 -2.79 1.75 12.68
N GLY A 103 -3.77 2.40 13.32
CA GLY A 103 -5.01 2.87 12.67
C GLY A 103 -6.16 1.85 12.59
N LEU A 104 -6.01 0.68 13.22
CA LEU A 104 -7.09 -0.25 13.53
C LEU A 104 -7.47 -0.09 15.01
N GLN A 105 -8.26 0.93 15.35
CA GLN A 105 -8.88 1.08 16.66
C GLN A 105 -10.37 0.79 16.58
#